data_AF-A0A094HER2-F1
#
_entry.id   AF-A0A094HER2-F1
#
_cell.length_a   1.000
_cell.length_b   1.000
_cell.length_c   1.000
_cell.angle_alpha   90.00
_cell.angle_beta   90.00
_cell.angle_gamma   90.00
#
_symmetry.space_group_name_H-M   'P 1'
#
loop_
_entity.id
_entity.type
_entity.pdbx_description
1 polymer ?
#
loop_
_entity_poly.entity_id
_entity_poly.type
_entity_poly.pdbx_seq_one_letter_code
_entity_poly.pdbx_strand_id
1 'polypeptide(L)'
;MIQNFPIPKSRRHLEASQPTPQFPTTTLTMAKKAKSRTIAVRLISMAMTGYYKTLIRPRVHRPLSMLKYDPVVRKQVLFLEQKRKK
;
A
#
# COMPACT_ATOMS: atom_id res chain seq x y z
N MET A 1 -75.91 2.76 54.89
CA MET A 1 -75.66 3.01 53.45
C MET A 1 -74.18 3.30 53.30
N ILE A 2 -73.41 2.30 52.88
CA ILE A 2 -71.97 2.40 52.67
C ILE A 2 -71.78 2.63 51.16
N GLN A 3 -71.21 3.76 50.76
CA GLN A 3 -70.83 4.00 49.37
C GLN A 3 -69.31 3.92 49.25
N ASN A 4 -68.85 2.86 48.59
CA ASN A 4 -67.45 2.65 48.22
C ASN A 4 -67.12 3.48 46.97
N PHE A 5 -66.12 4.36 47.06
CA PHE A 5 -65.56 5.07 45.91
C PHE A 5 -64.44 4.23 45.25
N PRO A 6 -64.40 4.11 43.91
CA PRO A 6 -63.34 3.37 43.23
C PRO A 6 -62.07 4.22 43.09
N ILE A 7 -60.93 3.63 43.46
CA ILE A 7 -59.58 4.19 43.32
C ILE A 7 -59.13 4.05 41.85
N PRO A 8 -58.59 5.10 41.21
CA PRO A 8 -58.03 4.98 39.86
C PRO A 8 -56.68 4.27 39.90
N LYS A 9 -56.56 3.15 39.15
CA LYS A 9 -55.29 2.44 38.93
C LYS A 9 -54.33 3.34 38.16
N SER A 10 -53.18 3.63 38.78
CA SER A 10 -52.10 4.39 38.17
C SER A 10 -51.55 3.68 36.92
N ARG A 11 -51.23 4.52 35.94
CA ARG A 11 -50.90 4.22 34.55
C ARG A 11 -49.58 3.43 34.46
N ARG A 12 -49.60 2.37 33.66
CA ARG A 12 -48.45 1.51 33.31
C ARG A 12 -47.22 2.33 32.91
N HIS A 13 -46.05 1.95 33.45
CA HIS A 13 -44.73 2.39 32.99
C HIS A 13 -44.57 2.08 31.49
N LEU A 14 -44.36 3.11 30.68
CA LEU A 14 -43.87 2.97 29.31
C LEU A 14 -42.35 3.16 29.37
N GLU A 15 -41.62 2.05 29.43
CA GLU A 15 -40.17 2.01 29.27
C GLU A 15 -39.85 2.42 27.83
N ALA A 16 -39.36 3.64 27.63
CA ALA A 16 -38.89 4.11 26.33
C ALA A 16 -37.56 3.42 26.01
N SER A 17 -37.58 2.39 25.16
CA SER A 17 -36.39 1.80 24.57
C SER A 17 -35.73 2.81 23.62
N GLN A 18 -34.77 3.58 24.12
CA GLN A 18 -33.95 4.47 23.30
C GLN A 18 -33.07 3.61 22.36
N PRO A 19 -33.10 3.82 21.02
CA PRO A 19 -32.13 3.17 20.14
C PRO A 19 -30.76 3.83 20.36
N THR A 20 -29.78 3.04 20.78
CA THR A 20 -28.38 3.47 20.87
C THR A 20 -27.90 4.02 19.52
N PRO A 21 -27.32 5.22 19.44
CA PRO A 21 -26.73 5.71 18.20
C PRO A 21 -25.49 4.88 17.85
N GLN A 22 -25.63 3.99 16.89
CA GLN A 22 -24.52 3.21 16.32
C GLN A 22 -23.76 4.12 15.34
N PHE A 23 -22.81 4.90 15.85
CA PHE A 23 -21.85 5.56 14.96
C PHE A 23 -21.01 4.47 14.29
N PRO A 24 -20.96 4.41 12.95
CA PRO A 24 -20.08 3.46 12.28
C PRO A 24 -18.64 3.79 12.68
N THR A 25 -17.99 2.93 13.44
CA THR A 25 -16.55 2.95 13.66
C THR A 25 -15.90 2.63 12.33
N THR A 26 -15.64 3.66 11.51
CA THR A 26 -14.85 3.53 10.31
C THR A 26 -13.47 3.02 10.72
N THR A 27 -13.24 1.71 10.61
CA THR A 27 -11.93 1.12 10.81
C THR A 27 -11.00 1.78 9.80
N LEU A 28 -10.15 2.71 10.25
CA LEU A 28 -9.13 3.35 9.43
C LEU A 28 -8.12 2.28 9.03
N THR A 29 -8.39 1.57 7.93
CA THR A 29 -7.41 0.69 7.32
C THR A 29 -6.28 1.58 6.82
N MET A 30 -5.15 1.58 7.53
CA MET A 30 -3.95 2.30 7.13
C MET A 30 -3.57 1.86 5.71
N ALA A 31 -3.70 2.78 4.74
CA ALA A 31 -3.36 2.51 3.36
C ALA A 31 -1.87 2.16 3.26
N LYS A 32 -1.54 0.98 2.72
CA LYS A 32 -0.15 0.56 2.53
C LYS A 32 0.56 1.58 1.65
N LYS A 33 1.68 2.12 2.14
CA LYS A 33 2.51 3.09 1.41
C LYS A 33 2.82 2.57 0.01
N ALA A 34 2.47 3.36 -1.01
CA ALA A 34 2.71 3.01 -2.40
C ALA A 34 4.22 2.91 -2.70
N LYS A 35 4.60 1.89 -3.48
CA LYS A 35 5.99 1.71 -3.93
C LYS A 35 6.31 2.74 -5.03
N SER A 36 7.56 3.21 -5.08
CA SER A 36 8.00 4.11 -6.16
C SER A 36 7.83 3.48 -7.54
N ARG A 37 7.39 4.31 -8.50
CA ARG A 37 7.17 3.97 -9.92
C ARG A 37 8.48 3.63 -10.64
N THR A 38 9.59 4.22 -10.22
CA THR A 38 10.91 4.01 -10.83
C THR A 38 11.84 3.25 -9.88
N ILE A 39 12.83 2.59 -10.47
CA ILE A 39 13.88 1.87 -9.76
C ILE A 39 15.24 2.25 -10.32
N ALA A 40 16.21 2.43 -9.44
CA ALA A 40 17.62 2.49 -9.82
C ALA A 40 18.11 1.06 -10.08
N VAL A 41 18.83 0.85 -11.18
CA VAL A 41 19.35 -0.44 -11.61
C VAL A 41 20.84 -0.31 -11.95
N ARG A 42 21.58 -1.40 -11.78
CA ARG A 42 22.98 -1.49 -12.19
C ARG A 42 23.03 -2.24 -13.52
N LEU A 43 23.62 -1.63 -14.54
CA LEU A 43 23.96 -2.23 -15.81
C LEU A 43 25.41 -2.70 -15.74
N ILE A 44 25.63 -4.00 -15.82
CA ILE A 44 26.94 -4.66 -15.68
C ILE A 44 27.53 -4.87 -17.06
N SER A 45 28.82 -4.58 -17.23
CA SER A 45 29.58 -4.88 -18.44
C SER A 45 29.72 -6.38 -18.69
N MET A 46 29.43 -6.82 -19.92
CA MET A 46 29.61 -8.21 -20.34
C MET A 46 31.07 -8.57 -20.63
N ALA A 47 31.99 -7.61 -20.57
CA ALA A 47 33.43 -7.87 -20.70
C ALA A 47 34.07 -8.44 -19.41
N MET A 48 33.26 -8.80 -18.41
CA MET A 48 33.71 -9.37 -17.13
C MET A 48 34.73 -8.52 -16.35
N THR A 49 34.69 -7.20 -16.54
CA THR A 49 35.59 -6.22 -15.89
C THR A 49 35.14 -5.80 -14.50
N GLY A 50 33.89 -6.09 -14.14
CA GLY A 50 33.24 -5.57 -12.93
C GLY A 50 32.74 -4.12 -13.05
N TYR A 51 33.00 -3.43 -14.16
CA TYR A 51 32.48 -2.08 -14.38
C TYR A 51 30.96 -2.09 -14.58
N TYR A 52 30.29 -1.10 -13.99
CA TYR A 52 28.84 -0.95 -14.11
C TYR A 52 28.44 0.53 -14.18
N LYS A 53 27.25 0.77 -14.71
CA LYS A 53 26.60 2.09 -14.68
C LYS A 53 25.27 1.99 -13.97
N THR A 54 24.94 3.01 -13.18
CA THR A 54 23.62 3.12 -12.53
C THR A 54 22.69 3.91 -13.43
N LEU A 55 21.52 3.36 -13.74
CA LEU A 55 20.45 4.06 -14.45
C LEU A 55 19.14 3.95 -13.68
N ILE A 56 18.17 4.81 -14.02
CA ILE A 56 16.82 4.76 -13.48
C ILE A 56 15.88 4.30 -14.60
N ARG A 57 15.00 3.36 -14.30
CA ARG A 57 13.94 2.92 -15.22
C ARG A 57 12.59 2.79 -14.53
N PRO A 58 11.48 2.87 -15.28
CA PRO A 58 10.17 2.47 -14.78
C PRO A 58 10.16 0.99 -14.36
N ARG A 59 9.49 0.67 -13.24
CA ARG A 59 9.45 -0.69 -12.68
C ARG A 59 8.74 -1.69 -13.60
N VAL A 60 7.73 -1.23 -14.33
CA VAL A 60 6.90 -2.05 -15.24
C VAL A 60 7.65 -2.44 -16.52
N HIS A 61 8.72 -1.70 -16.88
CA HIS A 61 9.48 -1.96 -18.09
C HIS A 61 10.32 -3.24 -18.00
N ARG A 62 10.66 -3.83 -19.15
CA ARG A 62 11.59 -4.97 -19.24
C ARG A 62 13.02 -4.57 -18.79
N PRO A 63 13.86 -5.55 -18.39
CA PRO A 63 15.26 -5.29 -18.06
C PRO A 63 16.00 -4.62 -19.21
N LEU A 64 16.96 -3.74 -18.88
CA LEU A 64 17.72 -3.01 -19.88
C LEU A 64 18.91 -3.81 -20.43
N SER A 65 19.17 -3.64 -21.73
CA SER A 65 20.39 -4.06 -22.42
C SER A 65 20.86 -2.93 -23.32
N MET A 66 22.12 -2.52 -23.23
CA MET A 66 22.64 -1.36 -23.99
C MET A 66 24.10 -1.55 -24.37
N LEU A 67 24.52 -1.09 -25.55
CA LEU A 67 25.93 -0.92 -25.89
C LEU A 67 26.47 0.37 -25.28
N LYS A 68 27.51 0.27 -24.46
CA LYS A 68 28.17 1.43 -23.82
C LYS A 68 29.68 1.21 -23.75
N TYR A 69 30.41 2.31 -23.54
CA TYR A 69 31.85 2.25 -23.32
C TYR A 69 32.18 1.70 -21.92
N ASP A 70 33.07 0.71 -21.88
CA ASP A 70 33.70 0.23 -20.66
C ASP A 70 35.15 0.76 -20.59
N PRO A 71 35.48 1.60 -19.57
CA PRO A 71 36.80 2.21 -19.44
C PRO A 71 37.92 1.23 -19.13
N VAL A 72 37.61 0.02 -18.62
CA VAL A 72 38.63 -0.99 -18.28
C VAL A 72 39.18 -1.63 -19.56
N VAL A 73 38.30 -2.01 -20.50
CA VAL A 73 38.70 -2.59 -21.79
C VAL A 73 38.85 -1.57 -22.92
N ARG A 74 38.44 -0.32 -22.66
CA ARG A 74 38.50 0.82 -23.60
C ARG A 74 37.76 0.60 -24.92
N LYS A 75 36.62 -0.09 -24.85
CA LYS A 75 35.80 -0.45 -26.03
C LYS A 75 34.31 -0.32 -25.72
N GLN A 76 33.49 -0.26 -26.77
CA GLN A 76 32.05 -0.44 -26.62
C GLN A 76 31.73 -1.92 -26.40
N VAL A 77 31.00 -2.20 -25.34
CA VAL A 77 30.60 -3.54 -24.94
C VAL A 77 29.13 -3.57 -24.55
N LEU A 78 28.53 -4.76 -24.59
CA LEU A 78 27.17 -4.94 -24.13
C LEU A 78 27.12 -4.82 -22.61
N PHE A 79 26.13 -4.08 -22.11
CA PHE A 79 25.80 -3.99 -20.70
C PHE A 79 24.40 -4.57 -20.48
N LEU A 80 24.25 -5.39 -19.44
CA LEU A 80 22.98 -6.00 -19.04
C LEU A 80 22.57 -5.58 -17.63
N GLU A 81 21.28 -5.37 -17.42
CA GLU A 81 20.75 -5.08 -16.10
C GLU A 81 20.96 -6.25 -15.12
N GLN A 82 21.49 -5.94 -13.95
CA GLN A 82 21.61 -6.89 -12.85
C GLN A 82 20.22 -7.34 -12.39
N LYS A 83 19.97 -8.65 -12.47
CA LYS A 83 18.75 -9.26 -11.92
C LYS A 83 18.70 -9.05 -10.41
N ARG A 84 17.69 -8.32 -9.94
CA ARG A 84 17.42 -8.17 -8.50
C ARG A 84 16.74 -9.45 -8.00
N LYS A 85 17.25 -10.03 -6.91
CA LYS A 85 16.51 -11.03 -6.14
C LYS A 85 15.32 -10.35 -5.48
N LYS A 86 14.17 -11.03 -5.46
CA LYS A 86 12.89 -10.53 -4.95
C LYS A 86 12.85 -10.61 -3.43
#